data_AF-A0A8J5MMR5-F1
#
_entry.id   AF-A0A8J5MMR5-F1
#
_cell.length_a   1.000
_cell.length_b   1.000
_cell.length_c   1.000
_cell.angle_alpha   90.00
_cell.angle_beta   90.00
_cell.angle_gamma   90.00
#
_symmetry.space_group_name_H-M   'P 1'
#
loop_
_entity.id
_entity.type
_entity.pdbx_description
1 polymer ?
#
loop_
_entity_poly.entity_id
_entity_poly.type
_entity_poly.pdbx_seq_one_letter_code
_entity_poly.pdbx_strand_id
1 'polypeptide(L)' 'MKRVAAKFVPRLLSQEQKEFHAEVAKDLLQTTNNDRHFLKQVITGDESWVYDYDPETKAQSSQWKSPASPRPK' A
#
# COMPACT_ATOMS: atom_id res chain seq x y z
N MET A 1 16.02 7.80 24.15
CA MET A 1 16.18 7.23 22.79
C MET A 1 15.00 6.30 22.50
N LYS A 2 14.59 6.17 21.24
CA LYS A 2 13.52 5.24 20.82
C LYS A 2 14.06 4.32 19.72
N ARG A 3 13.66 3.05 19.75
CA ARG A 3 13.93 2.09 18.69
C ARG A 3 12.92 2.31 17.55
N VAL A 4 13.40 2.45 16.32
CA VAL A 4 12.55 2.69 15.14
C VAL A 4 12.88 1.70 14.04
N ALA A 5 11.84 1.22 13.35
CA ALA A 5 11.91 0.37 12.17
C ALA A 5 11.20 1.06 10.99
N ALA A 6 11.52 0.63 9.76
CA ALA A 6 10.88 1.13 8.55
C ALA A 6 9.35 0.90 8.58
N LYS A 7 8.58 1.89 8.12
CA LYS A 7 7.13 1.85 8.00
C LYS A 7 6.74 2.06 6.54
N PHE A 8 5.73 1.34 6.07
CA PHE A 8 5.11 1.64 4.78
C PHE A 8 4.37 2.99 4.89
N VAL A 9 4.73 3.93 4.02
CA VAL A 9 4.05 5.23 3.92
C VAL A 9 3.15 5.16 2.68
N PRO A 10 1.83 5.31 2.81
CA PRO A 10 0.94 5.37 1.66
C PRO A 10 1.36 6.48 0.70
N ARG A 11 1.28 6.20 -0.60
CA ARG A 11 1.57 7.21 -1.62
C ARG A 11 0.50 8.30 -1.59
N LEU A 12 0.93 9.56 -1.57
CA LEU A 12 0.03 10.69 -1.78
C LEU A 12 -0.29 10.79 -3.27
N LEU A 13 -1.58 10.69 -3.60
CA LEU A 13 -2.06 10.84 -4.97
C LEU A 13 -2.14 12.32 -5.35
N SER A 14 -1.77 12.64 -6.60
CA SER A 14 -2.05 13.96 -7.19
C SER A 14 -3.56 14.17 -7.36
N GLN A 15 -3.97 15.41 -7.60
CA GLN A 15 -5.38 15.72 -7.85
C GLN A 15 -5.90 14.99 -9.11
N GLU A 16 -5.13 15.03 -10.19
CA GLU A 16 -5.42 14.31 -11.44
C GLU A 16 -5.56 12.80 -11.24
N GLN A 17 -4.70 12.17 -10.43
CA GLN A 17 -4.80 10.73 -10.12
C GLN A 17 -6.10 10.39 -9.39
N LYS A 18 -6.56 11.27 -8.49
CA LYS A 18 -7.83 11.07 -7.78
C LYS A 18 -9.03 11.20 -8.71
N GLU A 19 -9.00 12.18 -9.61
CA GLU A 19 -10.04 12.39 -10.61
C GLU A 19 -10.14 11.18 -11.54
N PHE A 20 -9.01 10.74 -12.09
CA PHE A 20 -8.96 9.54 -12.92
C PHE A 20 -9.48 8.28 -12.19
N HIS A 21 -9.07 8.07 -10.93
CA HIS A 21 -9.58 6.95 -10.13
C HIS A 21 -11.10 7.03 -9.93
N ALA A 22 -11.64 8.23 -9.70
CA ALA A 22 -13.07 8.43 -9.51
C ALA A 22 -13.87 8.19 -10.80
N GLU A 23 -13.33 8.56 -11.96
CA GLU A 23 -13.93 8.29 -13.27
C GLU A 23 -13.97 6.79 -13.55
N VAL A 24 -12.85 6.09 -13.45
CA VAL A 24 -12.78 4.63 -13.63
C VAL A 24 -13.74 3.90 -12.69
N ALA A 25 -13.84 4.33 -11.43
CA ALA A 25 -14.75 3.72 -10.47
C ALA A 25 -16.23 3.90 -10.85
N LYS A 26 -16.61 5.06 -11.39
CA LYS A 26 -17.98 5.31 -11.88
C LYS A 26 -18.31 4.42 -13.06
N ASP A 27 -17.39 4.28 -14.01
CA ASP A 27 -17.58 3.46 -15.19
C ASP A 27 -17.74 1.99 -14.81
N LEU A 28 -16.86 1.45 -13.97
CA LEU A 28 -16.95 0.07 -13.46
C LEU A 28 -18.25 -0.19 -12.70
N LEU A 29 -18.73 0.79 -11.93
CA LEU A 29 -20.02 0.70 -11.23
C LEU A 29 -21.19 0.60 -12.22
N GLN A 30 -21.19 1.44 -13.27
CA GLN A 30 -22.20 1.38 -14.32
C GLN A 30 -22.17 0.04 -15.06
N THR A 31 -20.98 -0.45 -15.44
CA THR A 31 -20.82 -1.77 -16.06
C THR A 31 -21.38 -2.88 -15.18
N THR A 32 -21.08 -2.85 -13.89
CA THR A 32 -21.57 -3.86 -12.92
C THR A 32 -23.09 -3.82 -12.76
N ASN A 33 -23.69 -2.64 -12.81
CA ASN A 33 -25.15 -2.50 -12.73
C ASN A 33 -25.86 -2.97 -14.01
N ASN A 34 -25.23 -2.77 -15.17
CA ASN A 34 -25.78 -3.14 -16.47
C ASN A 34 -25.60 -4.63 -16.77
N ASP A 35 -24.51 -5.25 -16.31
CA ASP A 35 -24.21 -6.67 -16.51
C ASP A 35 -24.00 -7.40 -15.16
N ARG A 36 -25.01 -8.16 -14.76
CA ARG A 36 -24.98 -9.00 -13.53
C ARG A 36 -23.93 -10.12 -13.58
N HIS A 37 -23.39 -10.46 -14.75
CA HIS A 37 -22.37 -11.48 -14.93
C HIS A 37 -20.95 -10.90 -15.01
N PHE A 38 -20.79 -9.58 -15.08
CA PHE A 38 -19.50 -8.92 -15.21
C PHE A 38 -18.50 -9.37 -14.13
N LEU A 39 -18.90 -9.26 -12.86
CA LEU A 39 -18.03 -9.63 -11.74
C LEU A 39 -17.70 -11.13 -11.69
N LYS A 40 -18.53 -12.00 -12.26
CA LYS A 40 -18.27 -13.45 -12.31
C LYS A 40 -17.16 -13.80 -13.31
N GLN A 41 -16.83 -12.90 -14.21
CA GLN A 41 -15.81 -13.08 -15.25
C GLN A 41 -14.47 -12.44 -14.85
N VAL A 42 -14.44 -11.66 -13.77
CA VAL A 42 -13.22 -11.01 -13.30
C VAL A 42 -12.29 -12.04 -12.66
N ILE A 43 -11.12 -12.24 -13.26
CA ILE A 43 -9.99 -12.97 -12.67
C ILE A 43 -9.00 -11.92 -12.17
N THR A 44 -8.67 -11.94 -10.89
CA THR A 44 -7.74 -10.98 -10.27
C THR A 44 -6.65 -11.71 -9.48
N GLY A 45 -5.48 -11.08 -9.38
CA GLY A 45 -4.34 -11.55 -8.63
C GLY A 45 -3.34 -10.41 -8.42
N ASP A 46 -2.68 -10.40 -7.27
CA ASP A 46 -1.61 -9.48 -6.94
C ASP A 46 -0.60 -10.19 -6.04
N GLU A 47 0.62 -9.67 -5.98
CA GLU A 47 1.69 -10.24 -5.19
C GLU A 47 1.72 -9.64 -3.79
N SER A 48 1.94 -10.49 -2.78
CA SER A 48 2.16 -10.04 -1.41
C SER A 48 3.47 -10.63 -0.91
N TRP A 49 4.28 -9.78 -0.28
CA TRP A 49 5.49 -10.24 0.41
C TRP A 49 5.08 -11.06 1.64
N VAL A 50 5.39 -12.35 1.62
CA VAL A 50 5.30 -13.19 2.82
C VAL A 50 6.58 -12.99 3.62
N TYR A 51 6.43 -12.42 4.82
CA TYR A 51 7.56 -12.18 5.70
C TYR A 51 7.96 -13.47 6.41
N ASP A 52 9.17 -13.96 6.13
CA ASP A 52 9.81 -14.95 6.98
C ASP A 52 10.42 -14.23 8.19
N TYR A 53 9.91 -14.54 9.38
CA TYR A 53 10.28 -13.82 10.60
C TYR A 53 11.63 -14.32 11.10
N ASP A 54 12.71 -13.64 10.70
CA ASP A 54 14.03 -13.80 11.32
C ASP A 54 14.25 -12.74 12.43
N PRO A 55 14.17 -13.13 13.72
CA PRO A 55 14.40 -12.22 14.83
C PRO A 55 15.82 -11.63 14.83
N GLU A 56 16.81 -12.33 14.31
CA GLU A 56 18.21 -11.89 14.31
C GLU A 56 18.41 -10.73 13.33
N THR A 57 18.02 -10.90 12.06
CA THR A 57 18.07 -9.83 11.05
C THR A 57 17.23 -8.62 11.47
N LYS A 58 16.08 -8.84 12.13
CA LYS A 58 15.24 -7.73 12.58
C LYS A 58 15.89 -6.90 13.70
N ALA A 59 16.56 -7.58 14.64
CA ALA A 59 17.33 -6.91 15.69
C ALA A 59 18.49 -6.09 15.07
N GLN A 60 19.19 -6.64 14.07
CA GLN A 60 20.29 -5.95 13.37
C GLN A 60 19.82 -4.72 12.57
N SER A 61 18.65 -4.79 11.93
CA SER A 61 18.10 -3.66 11.13
C SER A 61 17.55 -2.50 11.98
N SER A 62 17.38 -2.70 13.28
CA SER A 62 16.77 -1.73 14.19
C SER A 62 17.79 -0.67 14.62
N GLN A 63 17.43 0.60 14.52
CA GLN A 63 18.31 1.71 14.94
C GLN A 63 17.77 2.42 16.18
N TRP A 64 18.68 2.79 17.09
CA TRP A 64 18.38 3.67 18.21
C TRP A 64 18.45 5.13 17.76
N LYS A 65 17.38 5.90 17.95
CA LYS A 65 17.34 7.32 17.61
C LYS A 65 17.02 8.21 18.81
N SER A 66 17.66 9.38 18.85
CA SER A 66 17.29 10.49 19.74
C SER A 66 16.21 11.35 19.08
N PRO A 67 15.46 12.16 19.86
CA PRO A 67 14.45 13.07 19.29
C PRO A 67 15.02 14.08 18.27
N ALA A 68 16.31 14.41 18.36
CA ALA A 68 17.01 15.32 17.46
C ALA A 68 17.64 14.63 16.23
N SER A 69 17.49 13.31 16.09
CA SER A 69 18.10 12.56 14.99
C SER A 69 17.41 12.87 13.65
N PRO A 70 18.15 13.06 12.55
CA PRO A 70 17.55 13.25 11.23
C PRO A 70 16.75 12.00 10.79
N ARG A 71 15.70 12.23 10.00
CA ARG A 71 14.94 11.12 9.40
C ARG A 71 15.85 10.34 8.45
N PRO A 72 15.79 9.00 8.47
CA PRO A 72 16.49 8.22 7.43
C PRO A 72 15.91 8.62 6.07
N LYS A 73 16.78 8.73 5.06
CA LYS A 73 16.38 8.89 3.65
C LYS A 73 15.68 7.64 3.15
#